data_AF-A0A947EUS1-F1
#
_entry.id   AF-A0A947EUS1-F1
#
_cell.length_a   1.000
_cell.length_b   1.000
_cell.length_c   1.000
_cell.angle_alpha   90.00
_cell.angle_beta   90.00
_cell.angle_gamma   90.00
#
_symmetry.space_group_name_H-M   'P 1'
#
loop_
_entity.id
_entity.type
_entity.pdbx_description
1 polymer ?
#
loop_
_entity_poly.entity_id
_entity_poly.type
_entity_poly.pdbx_seq_one_letter_code
_entity_poly.pdbx_strand_id
1 'polypeptide(L)'
;MNKIVKIVLAVIGVLAAIMWYQLPSRDVPVSEAIENGAMNTMFMLMYLLLGVAVAASVLFAIRAYFSNPKSLKKTLMLIAGFAVVVVIAYALSDGDDGTVEAMSGRGVETTTDVVKNIGTGLNVFFFLVIIAVGSMAWGGIKKVISK
;
A
#
# COMPACT_ATOMS: atom_id res chain seq x y z
N MET A 1 -7.11 26.47 -5.22
CA MET A 1 -8.05 25.65 -6.03
C MET A 1 -8.57 26.51 -7.17
N ASN A 2 -8.29 26.13 -8.41
CA ASN A 2 -8.80 26.83 -9.59
C ASN A 2 -10.34 26.80 -9.55
N LYS A 3 -10.99 27.92 -9.94
CA LYS A 3 -12.45 28.07 -9.91
C LYS A 3 -13.17 26.91 -10.62
N ILE A 4 -12.59 26.42 -11.71
CA ILE A 4 -13.09 25.30 -12.50
C ILE A 4 -13.18 24.00 -11.68
N VAL A 5 -12.15 23.65 -10.91
CA VAL A 5 -12.15 22.41 -10.10
C VAL A 5 -13.22 22.46 -9.02
N LYS A 6 -13.43 23.63 -8.39
CA LYS A 6 -14.50 23.80 -7.40
C LYS A 6 -15.88 23.59 -8.02
N ILE A 7 -16.12 24.15 -9.21
CA ILE A 7 -17.40 24.03 -9.90
C ILE A 7 -17.65 22.58 -10.31
N VAL A 8 -16.66 21.88 -10.88
CA VAL A 8 -16.79 20.47 -11.27
C VAL A 8 -17.10 19.59 -10.05
N LEU A 9 -16.40 19.78 -8.93
CA LEU A 9 -16.66 19.02 -7.70
C LEU A 9 -18.05 19.33 -7.12
N ALA A 10 -18.50 20.58 -7.18
CA ALA A 10 -19.84 20.96 -6.74
C ALA A 10 -20.93 20.28 -7.58
N VAL A 11 -20.76 20.24 -8.91
CA VAL A 11 -21.70 19.56 -9.82
C VAL A 11 -21.73 18.05 -9.54
N ILE A 12 -20.57 17.41 -9.39
CA ILE A 12 -20.49 15.98 -9.04
C ILE A 12 -21.17 15.72 -7.68
N GLY A 13 -20.96 16.59 -6.69
CA GLY A 13 -21.59 16.47 -5.37
C GLY A 13 -23.10 16.59 -5.41
N VAL A 14 -23.63 17.54 -6.19
CA VAL A 14 -25.08 17.70 -6.37
C VAL A 14 -25.68 16.51 -7.10
N LEU A 15 -25.04 16.01 -8.16
CA LEU A 15 -25.48 14.80 -8.87
C LEU A 15 -25.49 13.59 -7.93
N ALA A 16 -24.42 13.36 -7.17
CA ALA A 16 -24.37 12.27 -6.20
C ALA A 16 -25.47 12.39 -5.13
N ALA A 17 -25.75 13.59 -4.63
CA ALA A 17 -26.82 13.81 -3.66
C ALA A 17 -28.21 13.49 -4.24
N ILE A 18 -28.50 13.90 -5.48
CA ILE A 18 -29.76 13.58 -6.16
C ILE A 18 -29.91 12.06 -6.33
N MET A 19 -28.84 11.40 -6.76
CA MET A 19 -28.84 9.95 -7.00
C MET A 19 -28.95 9.15 -5.70
N TRP A 20 -28.43 9.67 -4.59
CA TRP A 20 -28.60 9.07 -3.27
C TRP A 20 -30.08 8.95 -2.88
N TYR A 21 -30.88 9.98 -3.13
CA TYR A 21 -32.32 9.94 -2.85
C TYR A 21 -33.10 8.97 -3.75
N GLN A 22 -32.50 8.55 -4.87
CA GLN A 22 -33.09 7.60 -5.82
C GLN A 22 -32.62 6.15 -5.58
N LEU A 23 -31.83 5.92 -4.54
CA LEU A 23 -31.38 4.58 -4.17
C LEU A 23 -32.55 3.71 -3.69
N PRO A 24 -32.53 2.42 -4.03
CA PRO A 24 -33.55 1.50 -3.58
C PRO A 24 -33.43 1.22 -2.07
N SER A 25 -34.57 0.97 -1.42
CA SER A 25 -34.66 0.64 0.01
C SER A 25 -33.93 -0.66 0.34
N ARG A 26 -33.58 -0.89 1.61
CA ARG A 26 -32.85 -2.10 2.04
C ARG A 26 -33.65 -3.40 1.88
N ASP A 27 -34.97 -3.30 1.73
CA ASP A 27 -35.90 -4.43 1.71
C ASP A 27 -36.12 -5.00 0.29
N VAL A 28 -35.58 -4.36 -0.76
CA VAL A 28 -35.68 -4.92 -2.12
C VAL A 28 -34.65 -6.03 -2.36
N PRO A 29 -34.99 -7.06 -3.17
CA PRO A 29 -34.06 -8.11 -3.54
C PRO A 29 -32.80 -7.54 -4.21
N VAL A 30 -31.65 -8.16 -3.92
CA VAL A 30 -30.35 -7.72 -4.47
C VAL A 30 -30.34 -7.72 -6.01
N SER A 31 -31.03 -8.66 -6.64
CA SER A 31 -31.14 -8.74 -8.11
C SER A 31 -31.81 -7.51 -8.73
N GLU A 32 -32.81 -6.95 -8.06
CA GLU A 32 -33.55 -5.76 -8.52
C GLU A 32 -32.81 -4.47 -8.13
N ALA A 33 -32.14 -4.47 -6.98
CA ALA A 33 -31.31 -3.35 -6.54
C ALA A 33 -30.11 -3.10 -7.47
N ILE A 34 -29.53 -4.15 -8.07
CA ILE A 34 -28.41 -4.04 -9.02
C ILE A 34 -28.84 -3.38 -10.34
N GLU A 35 -30.08 -3.60 -10.79
CA GLU A 35 -30.62 -2.97 -12.00
C GLU A 35 -30.99 -1.49 -11.81
N ASN A 36 -30.93 -0.99 -10.57
CA ASN A 36 -31.20 0.42 -10.29
C ASN A 36 -30.14 1.33 -10.92
N GLY A 37 -30.57 2.15 -11.89
CA GLY A 37 -29.68 3.05 -12.63
C GLY A 37 -28.96 4.08 -11.75
N ALA A 38 -29.59 4.52 -10.64
CA ALA A 38 -28.96 5.43 -9.70
C ALA A 38 -27.80 4.75 -8.95
N MET A 39 -28.00 3.52 -8.48
CA MET A 39 -26.96 2.70 -7.84
C MET A 39 -25.79 2.41 -8.78
N ASN A 40 -26.07 1.95 -10.01
CA ASN A 40 -25.03 1.64 -10.99
C ASN A 40 -24.17 2.88 -11.33
N THR A 41 -24.81 4.02 -11.54
CA THR A 41 -24.10 5.27 -11.84
C THR A 41 -23.30 5.79 -10.65
N MET A 42 -23.77 5.58 -9.41
CA MET A 42 -22.99 5.91 -8.20
C MET A 42 -21.71 5.07 -8.10
N PHE A 43 -21.78 3.77 -8.40
CA PHE A 43 -20.58 2.93 -8.48
C PHE A 43 -19.64 3.38 -9.60
N MET A 44 -20.19 3.74 -10.77
CA MET A 44 -19.39 4.26 -11.88
C MET A 44 -18.67 5.57 -11.49
N LEU A 45 -19.37 6.50 -10.83
CA LEU A 45 -18.80 7.73 -10.28
C LEU A 45 -17.71 7.44 -9.24
N MET A 46 -17.94 6.48 -8.35
CA MET A 46 -16.94 6.06 -7.35
C MET A 46 -15.67 5.54 -8.03
N TYR A 47 -15.80 4.62 -8.99
CA TYR A 47 -14.65 4.09 -9.72
C TYR A 47 -13.93 5.17 -10.53
N LEU A 48 -14.67 6.10 -11.13
CA LEU A 48 -14.09 7.25 -11.84
C LEU A 48 -13.29 8.14 -10.88
N LEU A 49 -13.87 8.54 -9.75
CA LEU A 49 -13.19 9.38 -8.77
C LEU A 49 -11.98 8.69 -8.15
N LEU A 50 -12.10 7.38 -7.85
CA LEU A 50 -10.98 6.57 -7.39
C LEU A 50 -9.86 6.51 -8.44
N GLY A 51 -10.22 6.26 -9.70
CA GLY A 51 -9.28 6.25 -10.81
C GLY A 51 -8.55 7.59 -10.97
N VAL A 52 -9.28 8.71 -10.90
CA VAL A 52 -8.70 10.05 -10.94
C VAL A 52 -7.79 10.31 -9.74
N ALA A 53 -8.19 9.90 -8.52
CA ALA A 53 -7.38 10.08 -7.33
C ALA A 53 -6.09 9.26 -7.38
N VAL A 54 -6.16 8.01 -7.83
CA VAL A 54 -4.98 7.15 -8.03
C VAL A 54 -4.08 7.75 -9.10
N ALA A 55 -4.62 8.11 -10.27
CA ALA A 55 -3.83 8.71 -11.35
C ALA A 55 -3.16 10.02 -10.90
N ALA A 56 -3.92 10.92 -10.27
CA ALA A 56 -3.40 12.18 -9.75
C ALA A 56 -2.31 11.94 -8.70
N SER A 57 -2.53 11.05 -7.73
CA SER A 57 -1.55 10.78 -6.67
C SER A 57 -0.24 10.23 -7.23
N VAL A 58 -0.30 9.29 -8.18
CA VAL A 58 0.89 8.75 -8.84
C VAL A 58 1.59 9.82 -9.67
N LEU A 59 0.86 10.55 -10.52
CA LEU A 59 1.44 11.60 -11.37
C LEU A 59 2.08 12.72 -10.54
N PHE A 60 1.40 13.18 -9.48
CA PHE A 60 1.94 14.21 -8.60
C PHE A 60 3.12 13.70 -7.76
N ALA A 61 3.09 12.45 -7.29
CA ALA A 61 4.23 11.85 -6.60
C ALA A 61 5.46 11.82 -7.51
N ILE A 62 5.32 11.27 -8.72
CA ILE A 62 6.40 11.21 -9.73
C ILE A 62 6.90 12.64 -10.00
N ARG A 63 6.01 13.56 -10.36
CA ARG A 63 6.38 14.95 -10.65
C ARG A 63 7.11 15.60 -9.48
N ALA A 64 6.66 15.39 -8.24
CA ALA A 64 7.27 15.96 -7.05
C ALA A 64 8.69 15.42 -6.83
N TYR A 65 8.95 14.13 -7.07
CA TYR A 65 10.28 13.55 -6.99
C TYR A 65 11.21 14.07 -8.09
N PHE A 66 10.78 14.06 -9.35
CA PHE A 66 11.61 14.52 -10.47
C PHE A 66 11.88 16.03 -10.43
N SER A 67 10.97 16.83 -9.88
CA SER A 67 11.18 18.28 -9.73
C SER A 67 12.19 18.63 -8.63
N ASN A 68 12.57 17.67 -7.78
CA ASN A 68 13.50 17.90 -6.68
C ASN A 68 14.59 16.82 -6.65
N PRO A 69 15.71 17.01 -7.37
CA PRO A 69 16.74 15.99 -7.52
C PRO A 69 17.39 15.57 -6.19
N LYS A 70 17.37 16.45 -5.18
CA LYS A 70 17.87 16.13 -3.84
C LYS A 70 16.97 15.13 -3.10
N SER A 71 15.65 15.31 -3.13
CA SER A 71 14.72 14.37 -2.49
C SER A 71 14.69 13.04 -3.23
N LEU A 72 14.72 13.06 -4.57
CA LEU A 72 14.80 11.85 -5.38
C LEU A 72 16.03 11.02 -5.04
N LYS A 73 17.24 11.63 -4.99
CA LYS A 73 18.46 10.91 -4.63
C LYS A 73 18.37 10.27 -3.24
N LYS A 74 17.79 10.98 -2.26
CA LYS A 74 17.61 10.46 -0.90
C LYS A 74 16.65 9.28 -0.87
N THR A 75 15.52 9.38 -1.56
CA THR A 75 14.56 8.27 -1.68
C THR A 75 15.18 7.07 -2.39
N LEU A 76 15.92 7.30 -3.49
CA LEU A 76 16.59 6.24 -4.23
C LEU A 76 17.65 5.52 -3.37
N MET A 77 18.41 6.25 -2.57
CA MET A 77 19.37 5.69 -1.62
C MET A 77 18.66 4.84 -0.55
N LEU A 78 17.49 5.26 -0.09
CA LEU A 78 16.67 4.52 0.87
C LEU A 78 16.14 3.21 0.26
N ILE A 79 15.63 3.28 -0.96
CA ILE A 79 15.17 2.10 -1.72
C ILE A 79 16.33 1.14 -1.97
N ALA A 80 17.50 1.65 -2.39
CA ALA A 80 18.69 0.84 -2.60
C ALA A 80 19.16 0.17 -1.30
N GLY A 81 19.18 0.89 -0.17
CA GLY A 81 19.50 0.32 1.13
C GLY A 81 18.52 -0.76 1.55
N PHE A 82 17.21 -0.54 1.37
CA PHE A 82 16.20 -1.57 1.63
C PHE A 82 16.36 -2.79 0.73
N ALA A 83 16.64 -2.59 -0.57
CA ALA A 83 16.88 -3.68 -1.50
C ALA A 83 18.09 -4.54 -1.10
N VAL A 84 19.17 -3.91 -0.61
CA VAL A 84 20.33 -4.64 -0.05
C VAL A 84 19.91 -5.52 1.13
N VAL A 85 19.09 -5.00 2.06
CA VAL A 85 18.56 -5.79 3.18
C VAL A 85 17.74 -6.97 2.69
N VAL A 86 16.86 -6.76 1.69
CA VAL A 86 16.05 -7.85 1.10
C VAL A 86 16.93 -8.91 0.46
N VAL A 87 17.95 -8.53 -0.30
CA VAL A 87 18.88 -9.49 -0.95
C VAL A 87 19.64 -10.30 0.09
N ILE A 88 20.15 -9.67 1.14
CA ILE A 88 20.85 -10.36 2.23
C ILE A 88 19.88 -11.30 2.97
N ALA A 89 18.67 -10.83 3.28
CA ALA A 89 17.64 -11.62 3.95
C ALA A 89 17.21 -12.84 3.14
N TYR A 90 17.09 -12.68 1.82
CA TYR A 90 16.76 -13.77 0.90
C TYR A 90 17.90 -14.77 0.76
N ALA A 91 19.15 -14.28 0.68
CA ALA A 91 20.33 -15.14 0.61
C ALA A 91 20.53 -15.97 1.89
N LEU A 92 20.16 -15.42 3.05
CA LEU A 92 20.19 -16.11 4.34
C LEU A 92 18.95 -16.96 4.62
N SER A 93 17.88 -16.83 3.82
CA SER A 93 16.70 -17.66 3.98
C SER A 93 16.91 -19.00 3.30
N ASP A 94 16.73 -20.07 4.05
CA ASP A 94 16.62 -21.42 3.52
C ASP A 94 15.14 -21.82 3.40
N GLY A 95 14.82 -22.61 2.39
CA GLY A 95 13.49 -23.20 2.18
C GLY A 95 13.48 -24.72 2.29
N ASP A 96 14.66 -25.34 2.31
CA ASP A 96 14.86 -26.79 2.29
C ASP A 96 15.39 -27.32 3.64
N ASP A 97 15.07 -26.61 4.71
CA ASP A 97 15.49 -26.92 6.08
C ASP A 97 14.57 -27.94 6.79
N GLY A 98 13.74 -28.67 6.02
CA GLY A 98 12.74 -29.61 6.54
C GLY A 98 11.42 -28.97 6.98
N THR A 99 11.28 -27.64 6.87
CA THR A 99 10.03 -26.95 7.26
C THR A 99 8.84 -27.36 6.39
N VAL A 100 9.06 -27.68 5.11
CA VAL A 100 8.01 -28.18 4.21
C VAL A 100 7.41 -29.48 4.74
N GLU A 101 8.26 -30.42 5.15
CA GLU A 101 7.84 -31.72 5.66
C GLU A 101 7.19 -31.60 7.04
N ALA A 102 7.72 -30.74 7.91
CA ALA A 102 7.12 -30.41 9.19
C ALA A 102 5.72 -29.78 9.07
N MET A 103 5.50 -28.92 8.06
CA MET A 103 4.20 -28.31 7.78
C MET A 103 3.21 -29.31 7.16
N SER A 104 3.68 -30.16 6.24
CA SER A 104 2.89 -31.24 5.65
C SER A 104 2.39 -32.21 6.72
N GLY A 105 3.25 -32.58 7.68
CA GLY A 105 2.87 -33.39 8.84
C GLY A 105 1.80 -32.76 9.75
N ARG A 106 1.51 -31.46 9.60
CA ARG A 106 0.46 -30.73 10.32
C ARG A 106 -0.76 -30.45 9.43
N GLY A 107 -0.82 -31.03 8.25
CA GLY A 107 -1.91 -30.87 7.28
C GLY A 107 -1.86 -29.54 6.50
N VAL A 108 -0.72 -28.86 6.48
CA VAL A 108 -0.52 -27.62 5.72
C VAL A 108 0.37 -27.91 4.52
N GLU A 109 -0.22 -27.98 3.33
CA GLU A 109 0.55 -28.09 2.10
C GLU A 109 1.28 -26.78 1.81
N THR A 110 2.60 -26.87 1.61
CA THR A 110 3.46 -25.75 1.29
C THR A 110 4.57 -26.22 0.35
N THR A 111 5.32 -25.28 -0.21
CA THR A 111 6.46 -25.55 -1.09
C THR A 111 7.72 -24.89 -0.54
N THR A 112 8.89 -25.40 -0.95
CA THR A 112 10.20 -24.84 -0.61
C THR A 112 10.28 -23.34 -0.92
N ASP A 113 9.69 -22.90 -2.04
CA ASP A 113 9.66 -21.48 -2.43
C ASP A 113 8.80 -20.64 -1.48
N VAL A 114 7.63 -21.13 -1.08
CA VAL A 114 6.75 -20.44 -0.13
C VAL A 114 7.45 -20.32 1.22
N VAL A 115 8.06 -21.39 1.71
CA VAL A 115 8.83 -21.39 2.96
C VAL A 115 9.98 -20.39 2.89
N LYS A 116 10.77 -20.41 1.81
CA LYS A 116 11.88 -19.48 1.62
C LYS A 116 11.44 -18.01 1.55
N ASN A 117 10.31 -17.73 0.91
CA ASN A 117 9.77 -16.37 0.85
C ASN A 117 9.27 -15.88 2.22
N ILE A 118 8.67 -16.77 3.01
CA ILE A 118 8.26 -16.46 4.40
C ILE A 118 9.50 -16.21 5.26
N GLY A 119 10.51 -17.08 5.20
CA GLY A 119 11.78 -16.92 5.91
C GLY A 119 12.50 -15.62 5.52
N THR A 120 12.49 -15.27 4.24
CA THR A 120 13.01 -13.99 3.74
C THR A 120 12.28 -12.81 4.38
N GLY A 121 10.94 -12.82 4.40
CA GLY A 121 10.15 -11.76 5.02
C GLY A 121 10.45 -11.59 6.51
N LEU A 122 10.61 -12.71 7.22
CA LEU A 122 10.97 -12.74 8.64
C LEU A 122 12.38 -12.19 8.88
N ASN A 123 13.35 -12.59 8.07
CA ASN A 123 14.73 -12.07 8.11
C ASN A 123 14.77 -10.57 7.84
N VAL A 124 14.05 -10.08 6.81
CA VAL A 124 13.92 -8.64 6.53
C VAL A 124 13.39 -7.90 7.74
N PHE A 125 12.32 -8.42 8.36
CA PHE A 125 11.73 -7.82 9.55
C PHE A 125 12.75 -7.72 10.69
N PHE A 126 13.44 -8.81 11.04
CA PHE A 126 14.43 -8.81 12.11
C PHE A 126 15.62 -7.90 11.82
N PHE A 127 16.13 -7.87 10.57
CA PHE A 127 17.18 -6.92 10.20
C PHE A 127 16.74 -5.47 10.36
N LEU A 128 15.53 -5.13 9.92
CA LEU A 128 14.99 -3.78 10.09
C LEU A 128 14.79 -3.42 11.56
N VAL A 129 14.35 -4.35 12.40
CA VAL A 129 14.25 -4.15 13.86
C VAL A 129 15.62 -3.85 14.46
N ILE A 130 16.64 -4.64 14.14
CA ILE A 130 18.01 -4.42 14.62
C ILE A 130 18.53 -3.05 14.16
N ILE A 131 18.36 -2.71 12.88
CA ILE A 131 18.75 -1.41 12.32
C ILE A 131 18.02 -0.26 13.03
N ALA A 132 16.72 -0.39 13.27
CA ALA A 132 15.91 0.62 13.93
C ALA A 132 16.34 0.83 15.39
N VAL A 133 16.44 -0.24 16.17
CA VAL A 133 16.87 -0.19 17.57
C VAL A 133 18.29 0.37 17.68
N GLY A 134 19.22 -0.10 16.84
CA GLY A 134 20.59 0.41 16.80
C GLY A 134 20.64 1.90 16.45
N SER A 135 19.84 2.34 15.48
CA SER A 135 19.75 3.76 15.10
C SER A 135 19.17 4.63 16.22
N MET A 136 18.15 4.14 16.94
CA MET A 136 17.56 4.82 18.08
C MET A 136 18.53 4.91 19.26
N ALA A 137 19.22 3.82 19.59
CA ALA A 137 20.21 3.77 20.65
C ALA A 137 21.37 4.74 20.36
N TRP A 138 21.91 4.70 19.14
CA TRP A 138 22.96 5.63 18.70
C TRP A 138 22.49 7.09 18.76
N GLY A 139 21.29 7.38 18.26
CA GLY A 139 20.69 8.71 18.32
C GLY A 139 20.50 9.21 19.75
N GLY A 140 20.09 8.33 20.66
CA GLY A 140 19.95 8.60 22.09
C GLY A 140 21.29 8.89 22.77
N ILE A 141 22.27 8.01 22.60
CA ILE A 141 23.62 8.13 23.19
C ILE A 141 24.30 9.41 22.68
N LYS A 142 24.29 9.65 21.37
CA LYS A 142 24.91 10.85 20.78
C LYS A 142 24.32 12.13 21.34
N LYS A 143 23.00 12.18 21.57
CA LYS A 143 22.32 13.35 22.13
C LYS A 143 22.72 13.63 23.59
N VAL A 144 23.06 12.60 24.35
CA VAL A 144 23.53 12.73 25.74
C VAL A 144 25.00 13.15 25.79
N ILE A 145 25.83 12.61 24.90
CA ILE A 145 27.28 12.89 24.85
C ILE A 145 27.59 14.22 24.14
N SER A 146 26.78 14.65 23.17
CA SER A 146 26.99 15.91 22.44
C SER A 146 26.39 17.14 23.13
N LYS A 147 26.12 17.04 24.43
CA LYS A 147 25.67 18.14 25.29
C LYS A 147 26.76 18.41 26.31
#